data_AF-A0A2E0FFP7-F1
#
_entry.id   AF-A0A2E0FFP7-F1
#
_cell.length_a   1.000
_cell.length_b   1.000
_cell.length_c   1.000
_cell.angle_alpha   90.00
_cell.angle_beta   90.00
_cell.angle_gamma   90.00
#
_symmetry.space_group_name_H-M   'P 1'
#
loop_
_entity.id
_entity.type
_entity.pdbx_description
1 polymer ?
#
loop_
_entity_poly.entity_id
_entity_poly.type
_entity_poly.pdbx_seq_one_letter_code
_entity_poly.pdbx_strand_id
1 'polypeptide(L)' 'MKIKAENGYTIAKEKESKTKTGIMVSGEVNLATVVDSETYEKGQTIIYLGGSNFYLGHEKLLALNSTQIIGVVE' A
#
# COMPACT_ATOMS: atom_id res chain seq x y z
N MET A 1 -8.51 14.59 10.99
CA MET A 1 -8.08 13.41 11.79
C MET A 1 -6.64 13.08 11.38
N LYS A 2 -5.76 12.73 12.32
CA LYS A 2 -4.39 12.28 11.99
C LYS A 2 -4.31 10.79 12.29
N ILE A 3 -3.67 10.03 11.41
CA ILE A 3 -3.43 8.60 11.57
C ILE A 3 -1.93 8.36 11.69
N LYS A 4 -1.54 7.44 12.55
CA LYS A 4 -0.15 7.05 12.79
C LYS A 4 -0.07 5.54 12.77
N ALA A 5 0.89 5.00 12.03
CA ALA A 5 1.21 3.59 12.04
C ALA A 5 2.00 3.25 13.30
N GLU A 6 1.70 2.10 13.92
CA GLU A 6 2.40 1.61 15.13
C GLU A 6 2.67 0.11 14.99
N ASN A 7 3.58 -0.40 15.81
CA ASN A 7 3.91 -1.84 15.88
C ASN A 7 4.39 -2.43 14.55
N GLY A 8 5.20 -1.67 13.79
CA GLY A 8 5.75 -2.12 12.50
C GLY A 8 4.72 -2.21 11.37
N TYR A 9 3.53 -1.64 11.55
CA TYR A 9 2.58 -1.48 10.46
C TYR A 9 2.96 -0.33 9.54
N THR A 10 2.44 -0.41 8.32
CA THR A 10 2.47 0.61 7.30
C THR A 10 1.04 0.88 6.86
N ILE A 11 0.67 2.14 6.85
CA ILE A 11 -0.64 2.59 6.39
C ILE A 11 -0.44 3.13 4.99
N ALA A 12 -1.23 2.62 4.04
CA ALA A 12 -1.10 2.97 2.64
C ALA A 12 -2.46 3.16 1.98
N LYS A 13 -2.46 3.77 0.79
CA LYS A 13 -3.62 3.92 -0.08
C LYS A 13 -3.40 3.11 -1.35
N GLU A 14 -4.30 2.20 -1.67
CA GLU A 14 -4.22 1.37 -2.89
C GLU A 14 -4.14 2.28 -4.12
N LYS A 15 -3.22 1.98 -5.03
CA LYS A 15 -3.15 2.58 -6.36
C LYS A 15 -3.96 1.73 -7.32
N GLU A 16 -4.83 2.37 -8.09
CA GLU A 16 -5.51 1.69 -9.21
C GLU A 16 -4.45 1.25 -10.23
N SER A 17 -4.34 -0.07 -10.45
CA SER A 17 -3.54 -0.61 -11.54
C SER A 17 -4.25 -0.35 -12.86
N LYS A 18 -4.01 0.82 -13.47
CA LYS A 18 -4.43 1.10 -14.86
C LYS A 18 -3.38 0.51 -15.79
N THR A 19 -3.49 -0.77 -16.12
CA THR A 19 -2.69 -1.36 -17.18
C THR A 19 -3.03 -0.64 -18.50
N LYS A 20 -2.11 0.21 -18.97
CA LYS A 20 -2.31 1.02 -20.18
C LYS A 20 -2.04 0.27 -21.49
N THR A 21 -1.86 -1.04 -21.42
CA THR A 21 -1.47 -1.89 -22.56
C THR A 21 -1.93 -3.32 -22.26
N GLY A 22 -2.60 -3.95 -23.23
CA GLY A 22 -3.19 -5.29 -23.15
C GLY A 22 -2.21 -6.47 -23.00
N ILE A 23 -1.18 -6.31 -22.17
CA ILE A 23 -0.30 -7.38 -21.73
C ILE A 23 -0.79 -7.77 -20.33
N MET A 24 -1.54 -8.88 -20.25
CA MET A 24 -1.79 -9.55 -18.98
C MET A 24 -0.45 -10.08 -18.46
N VAL A 25 0.11 -9.41 -17.47
CA VAL A 25 1.22 -9.95 -16.69
C VAL A 25 0.61 -10.92 -15.68
N SER A 26 0.92 -12.20 -15.80
CA SER A 26 0.43 -13.26 -14.90
C SER A 26 1.07 -13.10 -13.51
N GLY A 27 0.41 -12.29 -12.67
CA GLY A 27 0.83 -11.95 -11.32
C GLY A 27 0.35 -10.55 -11.01
N GLU A 28 -0.90 -10.42 -10.55
CA GLU A 28 -1.44 -9.14 -10.09
C GLU A 28 -0.68 -8.73 -8.82
N VAL A 29 0.40 -7.99 -9.00
CA VAL A 29 1.07 -7.29 -7.89
C VAL A 29 0.26 -6.06 -7.56
N ASN A 30 -0.09 -5.90 -6.28
CA ASN A 30 -0.83 -4.73 -5.85
C ASN A 30 0.15 -3.60 -5.50
N LEU A 31 -0.23 -2.37 -5.84
CA LEU A 31 0.54 -1.18 -5.56
C LEU A 31 -0.19 -0.30 -4.55
N ALA A 32 0.53 0.26 -3.60
CA ALA A 32 -0.03 1.24 -2.68
C ALA A 32 0.96 2.39 -2.42
N THR A 33 0.42 3.55 -2.06
CA THR A 33 1.21 4.72 -1.65
C THR A 33 1.22 4.83 -0.14
N VAL A 34 2.40 4.90 0.45
CA VAL A 34 2.60 5.01 1.90
C VAL A 34 2.03 6.35 2.39
N VAL A 35 1.14 6.27 3.37
CA VAL A 35 0.57 7.41 4.10
C VAL A 35 1.35 7.66 5.37
N ASP A 36 1.68 6.60 6.10
CA ASP A 36 2.47 6.63 7.33
C ASP A 36 3.14 5.26 7.58
N SER A 37 4.39 5.27 8.03
CA SER A 37 5.18 4.07 8.34
C SER A 37 6.38 4.44 9.20
N GLU A 38 6.87 3.50 10.00
CA GLU A 38 8.16 3.62 10.70
C GLU A 38 9.34 3.26 9.78
N THR A 39 9.10 2.48 8.72
CA THR A 39 10.14 1.90 7.86
C THR A 39 10.20 2.54 6.48
N TYR A 40 9.06 2.92 5.91
CA TYR A 40 8.97 3.46 4.55
C TYR A 40 8.66 4.95 4.56
N GLU A 41 9.11 5.65 3.52
CA GLU A 41 8.90 7.09 3.43
C GLU A 41 7.46 7.41 3.03
N LYS A 42 6.90 8.47 3.61
CA LYS A 42 5.58 8.97 3.22
C LYS A 42 5.58 9.38 1.75
N GLY A 43 4.60 8.87 1.00
CA GLY A 43 4.47 9.08 -0.44
C GLY A 43 5.18 8.04 -1.30
N GLN A 44 6.01 7.19 -0.71
CA GLN A 44 6.68 6.10 -1.42
C GLN A 44 5.66 5.09 -1.97
N THR A 45 5.95 4.51 -3.13
CA THR A 45 5.12 3.44 -3.70
C THR A 45 5.69 2.09 -3.28
N ILE A 46 4.84 1.22 -2.75
CA ILE A 46 5.18 -0.13 -2.32
C ILE A 46 4.39 -1.18 -3.09
N ILE A 47 4.98 -2.36 -3.19
CA ILE A 47 4.39 -3.57 -3.76
C ILE A 47 3.96 -4.47 -2.61
N TYR A 48 2.71 -4.96 -2.62
CA TYR A 48 2.16 -5.79 -1.55
C TYR A 48 1.31 -6.98 -2.05
N LEU A 49 1.16 -8.02 -1.21
CA LEU A 49 0.40 -9.25 -1.52
C LEU A 49 -0.92 -9.42 -0.76
N GLY A 50 -1.14 -8.66 0.32
CA GLY A 50 -2.34 -8.73 1.12
C GLY A 50 -2.39 -7.58 2.12
N GLY A 51 -3.37 -7.54 3.01
CA GLY A 51 -3.49 -6.48 4.00
C GLY A 51 -4.93 -6.32 4.47
N SER A 52 -5.12 -5.47 5.47
CA SER A 52 -6.44 -5.20 6.03
C SER A 52 -6.94 -3.85 5.55
N ASN A 53 -8.04 -3.87 4.80
CA ASN A 53 -8.73 -2.66 4.38
C ASN A 53 -9.52 -2.06 5.55
N PHE A 54 -9.46 -0.74 5.72
CA PHE A 54 -10.24 0.00 6.70
C PHE A 54 -10.62 1.37 6.17
N TYR A 55 -11.56 2.04 6.85
CA TYR A 55 -12.02 3.37 6.47
C TYR A 55 -11.63 4.39 7.53
N LEU A 56 -11.07 5.51 7.08
CA LEU A 56 -10.82 6.70 7.89
C LEU A 56 -11.74 7.82 7.39
N GLY A 57 -12.93 7.91 7.99
CA GLY A 57 -14.01 8.73 7.43
C GLY A 57 -14.49 8.14 6.10
N HIS A 58 -14.36 8.90 5.00
CA HIS A 58 -14.73 8.46 3.65
C HIS A 58 -13.56 7.86 2.85
N GLU A 59 -12.35 7.85 3.40
CA GLU A 59 -11.17 7.32 2.72
C GLU A 59 -10.96 5.85 3.04
N LYS A 60 -10.88 5.01 1.99
CA LYS A 60 -10.42 3.62 2.11
C LYS A 60 -8.89 3.60 2.20
N LEU A 61 -8.38 2.96 3.23
CA LEU A 61 -6.94 2.78 3.51
C LEU A 61 -6.63 1.30 3.72
N LEU A 62 -5.35 0.98 3.67
CA LEU A 62 -4.80 -0.36 3.82
C LEU A 62 -3.77 -0.36 4.95
N ALA A 63 -3.92 -1.28 5.90
CA ALA A 63 -2.90 -1.57 6.91
C ALA A 63 -2.11 -2.81 6.51
N LEU A 64 -0.79 -2.67 6.46
CA LEU A 64 0.17 -3.66 6.02
C LEU A 64 1.20 -3.90 7.12
N ASN A 65 1.54 -5.16 7.41
CA ASN A 65 2.76 -5.46 8.15
C ASN A 65 3.93 -5.68 7.18
N SER A 66 5.15 -5.81 7.71
CA SER A 66 6.36 -5.97 6.90
C SER A 66 6.37 -7.22 6.02
N THR A 67 5.71 -8.32 6.42
CA THR A 67 5.70 -9.56 5.63
C THR A 67 4.77 -9.51 4.42
N GLN A 68 3.87 -8.52 4.40
CA GLN A 68 2.95 -8.29 3.29
C GLN A 68 3.53 -7.37 2.22
N ILE A 69 4.64 -6.69 2.51
CA ILE A 69 5.32 -5.76 1.61
C ILE A 69 6.51 -6.48 0.97
N ILE A 70 6.51 -6.56 -0.35
CA ILE A 70 7.55 -7.27 -1.12
C ILE A 70 8.69 -6.33 -1.51
N GLY A 71 8.38 -5.05 -1.71
CA GLY A 71 9.37 -4.08 -2.17
C GLY A 71 8.81 -2.68 -2.34
N VAL A 72 9.72 -1.77 -2.68
CA VAL A 72 9.46 -0.36 -3.01
C VAL A 72 9.69 -0.14 -4.51
N VAL A 73 8.98 0.83 -5.09
CA VAL A 73 9.19 1.27 -6.47
C VAL A 73 9.97 2.58 -6.46
N GLU A 74 11.10 2.60 -7.17
CA GLU A 74 11.95 3.78 -7.42
C GLU A 74 11.60 4.48 -8.74
#